data_AF-A0A8R1TND1-F1
#
_entry.id   AF-A0A8R1TND1-F1
#
_cell.length_a   1.000
_cell.length_b   1.000
_cell.length_c   1.000
_cell.angle_alpha   90.00
_cell.angle_beta   90.00
_cell.angle_gamma   90.00
#
_symmetry.space_group_name_H-M   'P 1'
#
loop_
_entity.id
_entity.type
_entity.pdbx_description
1 polymer ?
#
loop_
_entity_poly.entity_id
_entity_poly.type
_entity_poly.pdbx_seq_one_letter_code
_entity_poly.pdbx_strand_id
1 'polypeptide(L)'
;MSDLVRLDNETDRLLQASRIRLIMRELSASIAKEAKEYRNDPSNSKSLLDILEPICRCFGNIVLEAVSLADNDSVYLLKDPVHGRSIYEVSGTHSQSTYTCLPTVNYCQCSYFLHDVIKKQRSFTVSLC
;
A
#
# COMPACT_ATOMS: atom_id res chain seq x y z
N MET A 1 17.75 13.76 29.66
CA MET A 1 16.38 13.25 29.91
C MET A 1 15.47 13.43 28.70
N SER A 2 15.58 14.54 27.94
CA SER A 2 14.87 14.74 26.67
C SER A 2 15.22 13.71 25.58
N ASP A 3 16.48 13.33 25.47
CA ASP A 3 16.94 12.45 24.37
C ASP A 3 16.46 11.00 24.55
N LEU A 4 16.41 10.53 25.80
CA LEU A 4 15.84 9.21 26.14
C LEU A 4 14.35 9.13 25.80
N VAL A 5 13.58 10.17 26.12
CA VAL A 5 12.14 10.24 25.77
C VAL A 5 11.92 10.33 24.27
N ARG A 6 12.81 10.99 23.52
CA ARG A 6 12.74 11.04 22.04
C ARG A 6 13.05 9.67 21.41
N LEU A 7 14.08 8.99 21.89
CA LEU A 7 14.45 7.64 21.44
C LEU A 7 13.34 6.62 21.69
N ASP A 8 12.68 6.70 22.85
CA ASP A 8 11.56 5.83 23.20
C ASP A 8 10.38 6.02 22.24
N ASN A 9 10.01 7.29 21.97
CA ASN A 9 8.99 7.62 20.99
C ASN A 9 9.33 7.17 19.56
N GLU A 10 10.60 7.25 19.15
CA GLU A 10 11.03 6.81 17.82
C GLU A 10 10.95 5.28 17.69
N THR A 11 11.37 4.56 18.72
CA THR A 11 11.29 3.09 18.79
C THR A 11 9.84 2.62 18.72
N ASP A 12 8.93 3.25 19.48
CA ASP A 12 7.50 2.95 19.45
C ASP A 12 6.89 3.19 18.07
N ARG A 13 7.29 4.26 17.37
CA ARG A 13 6.82 4.54 16.00
C ARG A 13 7.30 3.49 15.00
N LEU A 14 8.55 3.04 15.13
CA LEU A 14 9.09 1.96 14.30
C LEU A 14 8.38 0.63 14.56
N LEU A 15 8.11 0.31 15.82
CA LEU A 15 7.32 -0.86 16.22
C LEU A 15 5.90 -0.80 15.64
N GLN A 16 5.23 0.35 15.74
CA GLN A 16 3.90 0.55 15.18
C GLN A 16 3.90 0.36 13.66
N ALA A 17 4.90 0.91 12.96
CA ALA A 17 5.03 0.78 11.52
C ALA A 17 5.31 -0.67 11.08
N SER A 18 6.16 -1.38 11.82
CA SER A 18 6.41 -2.81 11.59
C SER A 18 5.13 -3.63 11.75
N ARG A 19 4.33 -3.37 12.79
CA ARG A 19 3.04 -4.03 13.00
C ARG A 19 2.05 -3.73 11.87
N ILE A 20 1.93 -2.48 11.45
CA ILE A 20 1.07 -2.09 10.31
C ILE A 20 1.54 -2.81 9.04
N ARG A 21 2.84 -2.86 8.78
CA ARG A 21 3.40 -3.55 7.61
C ARG A 21 3.07 -5.05 7.61
N LEU A 22 3.14 -5.71 8.77
CA LEU A 22 2.77 -7.13 8.91
C LEU A 22 1.28 -7.34 8.65
N ILE A 23 0.42 -6.54 9.28
CA ILE A 23 -1.04 -6.61 9.07
C ILE A 23 -1.40 -6.37 7.60
N MET A 24 -0.82 -5.35 6.96
CA MET A 24 -1.08 -5.07 5.54
C MET A 24 -0.60 -6.22 4.65
N ARG A 25 0.50 -6.89 5.00
CA ARG A 25 0.99 -8.05 4.25
C ARG A 25 0.04 -9.25 4.38
N GLU A 26 -0.46 -9.52 5.58
CA GLU A 26 -1.45 -10.59 5.80
C GLU A 26 -2.76 -10.29 5.06
N LEU A 27 -3.27 -9.07 5.19
CA LEU A 27 -4.46 -8.62 4.46
C LEU A 27 -4.28 -8.73 2.95
N SER A 28 -3.10 -8.39 2.41
CA SER A 28 -2.83 -8.47 0.98
C SER A 28 -2.99 -9.89 0.41
N ALA A 29 -2.61 -10.91 1.19
CA ALA A 29 -2.77 -12.31 0.79
C ALA A 29 -4.25 -12.71 0.75
N SER A 30 -5.01 -12.29 1.76
CA SER A 30 -6.45 -12.55 1.84
C SER A 30 -7.21 -11.82 0.72
N ILE A 31 -6.90 -10.55 0.46
CA ILE A 31 -7.48 -9.79 -0.67
C ILE A 31 -7.16 -10.48 -1.99
N ALA A 32 -5.92 -10.89 -2.23
CA ALA A 32 -5.54 -11.56 -3.47
C ALA A 32 -6.29 -12.88 -3.69
N LYS A 33 -6.51 -13.64 -2.61
CA LYS A 33 -7.31 -14.87 -2.65
C LYS A 33 -8.76 -14.58 -3.01
N GLU A 34 -9.43 -13.72 -2.25
CA GLU A 34 -10.86 -13.44 -2.48
C GLU A 34 -11.09 -12.69 -3.80
N ALA A 35 -10.16 -11.85 -4.24
CA ALA A 35 -10.22 -11.20 -5.55
C ALA A 35 -10.13 -12.21 -6.70
N LYS A 36 -9.35 -13.27 -6.53
CA LYS A 36 -9.30 -14.38 -7.50
C LYS A 36 -10.61 -15.16 -7.52
N GLU A 37 -11.20 -15.43 -6.36
CA GLU A 37 -12.50 -16.09 -6.26
C GLU A 37 -13.60 -15.26 -6.91
N TYR A 38 -13.67 -13.95 -6.60
CA TYR A 38 -14.58 -13.01 -7.23
C TYR A 38 -14.40 -12.94 -8.76
N ARG A 39 -13.16 -12.96 -9.26
CA ARG A 39 -12.90 -12.98 -10.71
C ARG A 39 -13.47 -14.23 -11.39
N ASN A 40 -13.47 -15.37 -10.69
CA ASN A 40 -14.01 -16.63 -11.22
C ASN A 40 -15.54 -16.69 -11.11
N ASP A 41 -16.12 -16.12 -10.05
CA ASP A 41 -17.56 -16.02 -9.85
C ASP A 41 -17.95 -14.62 -9.34
N PRO A 42 -18.21 -13.67 -10.27
CA PRO A 42 -18.56 -12.30 -9.91
C PRO A 42 -19.89 -12.18 -9.15
N SER A 43 -20.73 -13.22 -9.13
CA SER A 43 -21.96 -13.21 -8.35
C SER A 43 -21.71 -13.38 -6.84
N ASN A 44 -20.53 -13.91 -6.47
CA ASN A 44 -20.09 -14.07 -5.09
C ASN A 44 -19.11 -12.96 -4.67
N SER A 45 -19.61 -11.73 -4.53
CA SER A 45 -18.81 -10.59 -4.06
C SER A 45 -18.68 -10.49 -2.54
N LYS A 46 -19.49 -11.26 -1.79
CA LYS A 46 -19.64 -11.10 -0.34
C LYS A 46 -18.30 -11.25 0.40
N SER A 47 -17.56 -12.32 0.15
CA SER A 47 -16.29 -12.57 0.84
C SER A 47 -15.25 -11.48 0.58
N LEU A 48 -15.19 -10.98 -0.66
CA LEU A 48 -14.27 -9.89 -1.00
C LEU A 48 -14.68 -8.59 -0.30
N LEU A 49 -15.98 -8.27 -0.26
CA LEU A 49 -16.49 -7.09 0.43
C LEU A 49 -16.28 -7.16 1.94
N ASP A 50 -16.45 -8.32 2.57
CA ASP A 50 -16.21 -8.53 4.00
C ASP A 50 -14.75 -8.21 4.39
N ILE A 51 -13.80 -8.36 3.45
CA ILE A 51 -12.39 -7.98 3.65
C ILE A 51 -12.15 -6.51 3.31
N LEU A 52 -12.72 -6.00 2.22
CA LEU A 52 -12.46 -4.63 1.76
C LEU A 52 -13.14 -3.58 2.65
N GLU A 53 -14.33 -3.86 3.20
CA GLU A 53 -15.09 -2.88 3.96
C GLU A 53 -14.35 -2.36 5.22
N PRO A 54 -13.76 -3.22 6.07
CA PRO A 54 -12.94 -2.75 7.20
C PRO A 54 -11.74 -1.90 6.74
N ILE A 55 -11.12 -2.26 5.62
CA ILE A 55 -9.96 -1.56 5.08
C ILE A 55 -10.39 -0.16 4.59
N CYS A 56 -11.51 -0.08 3.87
CA CYS A 56 -12.13 1.18 3.45
C CYS A 56 -12.49 2.07 4.66
N ARG A 57 -12.98 1.50 5.77
CA ARG A 57 -13.25 2.29 6.99
C ARG A 57 -11.98 2.85 7.63
N CYS A 58 -10.87 2.11 7.58
CA CYS A 58 -9.60 2.52 8.18
C CYS A 58 -8.82 3.53 7.32
N PHE A 59 -8.80 3.34 6.01
CA PHE A 59 -7.96 4.13 5.09
C PHE A 59 -8.75 5.07 4.17
N GLY A 60 -10.09 5.01 4.21
CA GLY A 60 -10.97 5.90 3.47
C GLY A 60 -10.86 5.74 1.95
N ASN A 61 -11.02 6.86 1.24
CA ASN A 61 -11.09 6.91 -0.21
C ASN A 61 -9.83 6.39 -0.93
N ILE A 62 -8.67 6.38 -0.27
CA ILE A 62 -7.43 5.84 -0.85
C ILE A 62 -7.62 4.37 -1.27
N VAL A 63 -8.42 3.60 -0.53
CA VAL A 63 -8.69 2.19 -0.88
C VAL A 63 -9.54 2.09 -2.13
N LEU A 64 -10.58 2.93 -2.25
CA LEU A 64 -11.45 2.96 -3.41
C LEU A 64 -10.67 3.38 -4.67
N GLU A 65 -9.79 4.37 -4.55
CA GLU A 65 -8.90 4.77 -5.65
C GLU A 65 -7.92 3.65 -6.03
N ALA A 66 -7.31 2.98 -5.05
CA ALA A 66 -6.41 1.86 -5.30
C ALA A 66 -7.10 0.66 -5.97
N VAL A 67 -8.32 0.32 -5.54
CA VAL A 67 -9.13 -0.72 -6.18
C VAL A 67 -9.53 -0.30 -7.60
N SER A 68 -9.95 0.95 -7.79
CA SER A 68 -10.28 1.47 -9.12
C SER A 68 -9.09 1.44 -10.09
N LEU A 69 -7.88 1.74 -9.63
CA LEU A 69 -6.67 1.60 -10.43
C LEU A 69 -6.41 0.13 -10.83
N ALA A 70 -6.65 -0.80 -9.93
CA ALA A 70 -6.49 -2.23 -10.20
C ALA A 70 -7.56 -2.75 -11.19
N ASP A 71 -8.81 -2.33 -11.04
CA ASP A 71 -9.92 -2.73 -11.91
C ASP A 71 -9.80 -2.18 -13.33
N ASN A 72 -9.19 -0.99 -13.48
CA ASN A 72 -8.93 -0.37 -14.77
C ASN A 72 -7.60 -0.82 -15.42
N ASP A 73 -7.03 -1.95 -14.98
CA ASP A 73 -5.76 -2.50 -15.48
C ASP A 73 -4.61 -1.48 -15.49
N SER A 74 -4.64 -0.50 -14.59
CA SER A 74 -3.68 0.60 -14.52
C SER A 74 -2.48 0.28 -13.63
N VAL A 75 -2.39 -0.94 -13.10
CA VAL A 75 -1.33 -1.40 -12.20
C VAL A 75 -0.61 -2.60 -12.79
N TYR A 76 0.68 -2.45 -13.05
CA TYR A 76 1.53 -3.48 -13.65
C TYR A 76 2.60 -3.92 -12.67
N LEU A 77 2.76 -5.24 -12.50
CA LEU A 77 3.82 -5.83 -11.67
C LEU A 77 5.02 -6.20 -12.55
N LEU A 78 6.14 -5.50 -12.36
CA LEU A 78 7.39 -5.79 -13.03
C LEU A 78 8.29 -6.58 -12.07
N LYS A 79 8.69 -7.80 -12.48
CA LYS A 79 9.57 -8.68 -11.70
C LYS A 79 10.92 -8.82 -12.39
N ASP A 80 11.98 -8.59 -11.63
CA ASP A 80 13.35 -8.90 -11.99
C ASP A 80 13.56 -10.42 -11.80
N PRO A 81 13.75 -11.19 -12.89
CA PRO A 81 13.88 -12.65 -12.79
C PRO A 81 15.20 -13.08 -12.13
N VAL A 82 16.21 -12.22 -12.10
CA VAL A 82 17.55 -12.57 -11.58
C VAL A 82 17.60 -12.38 -10.07
N HIS A 83 17.08 -11.26 -9.58
CA HIS A 83 17.19 -10.89 -8.16
C HIS A 83 15.89 -11.07 -7.38
N GLY A 84 14.79 -11.47 -8.04
CA GLY A 84 13.47 -11.61 -7.42
C GLY A 84 12.83 -10.29 -6.97
N ARG A 85 13.42 -9.15 -7.36
CA ARG A 85 12.90 -7.82 -7.01
C ARG A 85 11.62 -7.56 -7.79
N SER A 86 10.69 -6.88 -7.14
CA SER A 86 9.38 -6.57 -7.69
C SER A 86 9.11 -5.08 -7.51
N ILE A 87 8.69 -4.41 -8.58
CA ILE A 87 8.18 -3.04 -8.55
C ILE A 87 6.79 -3.02 -9.18
N TYR A 88 5.97 -2.06 -8.77
CA TYR A 88 4.70 -1.81 -9.43
C TYR A 88 4.82 -0.53 -10.24
N GLU A 89 4.38 -0.57 -11.49
CA GLU A 89 4.16 0.61 -12.31
C GLU A 89 2.67 0.93 -12.33
N VAL A 90 2.31 2.17 -12.00
CA VAL A 90 0.92 2.61 -11.87
C VAL A 90 0.67 3.76 -12.83
N SER A 91 -0.28 3.61 -13.73
CA SER A 91 -0.74 4.67 -14.62
C SER A 91 -1.74 5.57 -13.90
N GLY A 92 -1.50 6.87 -13.86
CA GLY A 92 -2.42 7.80 -13.22
C GLY A 92 -3.75 7.91 -13.98
N THR A 93 -4.87 8.00 -13.26
CA THR A 93 -6.21 8.16 -13.84
C THR A 93 -6.38 9.47 -14.64
N HIS A 94 -5.76 10.55 -14.17
CA HIS A 94 -5.92 11.90 -14.76
C HIS A 94 -4.66 12.43 -15.44
N SER A 95 -3.56 11.69 -15.37
CA SER A 95 -2.27 12.08 -15.92
C SER A 95 -1.79 10.98 -16.85
N GLN A 96 -1.25 11.32 -18.03
CA GLN A 96 -0.49 10.37 -18.87
C GLN A 96 0.84 9.96 -18.24
N SER A 97 1.01 10.15 -16.94
CA SER A 97 2.21 9.84 -16.18
C SER A 97 2.07 8.46 -15.54
N THR A 98 3.12 7.67 -15.67
CA THR A 98 3.32 6.43 -14.94
C THR A 98 4.18 6.69 -13.71
N TYR A 99 3.87 6.00 -12.62
CA TYR A 99 4.57 6.13 -11.35
C TYR A 99 5.12 4.78 -10.92
N THR A 100 6.36 4.75 -10.47
CA THR A 100 6.94 3.55 -9.89
C THR A 100 6.70 3.51 -8.39
N CYS A 101 6.13 2.39 -7.94
CA CYS A 101 5.95 2.03 -6.55
C CYS A 101 6.96 0.92 -6.18
N LEU A 102 7.72 1.13 -5.11
CA LEU A 102 8.66 0.18 -4.53
C LEU A 102 8.12 -0.30 -3.17
N PRO A 103 7.37 -1.42 -3.12
CA PRO A 103 6.68 -1.87 -1.91
C PRO A 103 7.62 -2.26 -0.78
N THR A 104 8.80 -2.78 -1.12
CA THR A 104 9.79 -3.28 -0.15
C THR A 104 10.30 -2.18 0.77
N VAL A 105 10.37 -0.95 0.27
CA VAL A 105 10.85 0.25 0.98
C VAL A 105 9.75 1.29 1.18
N ASN A 106 8.48 0.93 0.93
CA ASN A 106 7.31 1.80 1.04
C ASN A 106 7.48 3.17 0.36
N TYR A 107 7.91 3.17 -0.91
CA TYR A 107 8.15 4.40 -1.68
C TYR A 107 7.30 4.45 -2.95
N CYS A 108 6.83 5.64 -3.30
CA CYS A 108 6.15 5.92 -4.56
C CYS A 108 6.67 7.22 -5.18
N GLN A 109 6.85 7.25 -6.50
CA GLN A 109 7.28 8.44 -7.22
C GLN A 109 6.14 9.45 -7.50
N CYS A 110 4.90 9.16 -7.08
CA CYS A 110 3.80 10.08 -7.33
C CYS A 110 4.01 11.42 -6.60
N SER A 111 3.49 12.49 -7.20
CA SER A 111 3.62 13.86 -6.67
C SER A 111 3.05 13.99 -5.25
N TYR A 112 1.94 13.30 -4.97
CA TYR A 112 1.36 13.22 -3.63
C TYR A 112 2.36 12.65 -2.61
N PHE A 113 2.99 11.50 -2.91
CA PHE A 113 3.94 10.87 -2.00
C PHE A 113 5.18 11.76 -1.78
N LEU A 114 5.75 12.29 -2.85
CA LEU A 114 6.91 13.18 -2.77
C LEU A 114 6.62 14.45 -1.95
N HIS A 115 5.43 15.03 -2.13
CA HIS A 115 5.08 16.27 -1.45
C HIS A 115 4.60 16.05 -0.01
N ASP A 116 3.65 15.14 0.19
CA ASP A 116 2.98 15.00 1.48
C ASP A 116 3.69 14.02 2.42
N VAL A 117 4.36 12.98 1.91
CA VAL A 117 5.10 12.03 2.75
C VAL A 117 6.54 12.50 2.94
N ILE A 118 7.28 12.75 1.85
CA ILE A 118 8.70 13.10 1.94
C ILE A 118 8.89 14.56 2.39
N LYS A 119 8.33 15.53 1.66
CA LYS A 119 8.59 16.95 1.93
C LYS A 119 7.92 17.46 3.21
N LYS A 120 6.66 17.07 3.48
CA LYS A 120 5.96 17.45 4.72
C LYS A 120 6.28 16.56 5.93
N GLN A 121 7.08 15.51 5.75
CA GLN A 121 7.37 14.50 6.78
C GLN A 121 6.10 14.01 7.51
N ARG A 122 4.97 13.91 6.80
CA ARG A 122 3.77 13.35 7.43
C ARG A 122 4.05 11.89 7.76
N SER A 123 3.67 11.51 8.97
CA SER A 123 3.95 10.24 9.61
C SER A 123 3.15 9.06 9.05
N PHE A 124 3.05 8.96 7.73
CA PHE A 124 2.77 7.69 7.08
C PHE A 124 4.12 6.99 6.98
N THR A 125 4.38 6.18 8.00
CA THR A 125 5.72 5.74 8.35
C THR A 125 6.44 5.10 7.17
N VAL A 126 7.44 5.81 6.65
CA VAL A 126 8.49 5.25 5.82
C VAL A 126 9.41 4.50 6.78
N SER A 127 9.04 3.27 7.15
CA SER A 127 9.98 2.39 7.85
C SER A 127 11.00 1.88 6.83
N LEU A 128 12.11 2.62 6.71
CA LEU A 128 13.37 2.08 6.24
C LEU A 128 14.05 1.44 7.45
N CYS A 129 13.89 0.12 7.57
CA CYS A 129 14.77 -0.77 8.34
C CYS A 129 15.11 -1.96 7.44
#